data_AF-A0A9D6TM55-F1
#
_entry.id   AF-A0A9D6TM55-F1
#
_cell.length_a   1.000
_cell.length_b   1.000
_cell.length_c   1.000
_cell.angle_alpha   90.00
_cell.angle_beta   90.00
_cell.angle_gamma   90.00
#
_symmetry.space_group_name_H-M   'P 1'
#
loop_
_entity.id
_entity.type
_entity.pdbx_description
1 polymer ?
#
loop_
_entity_poly.entity_id
_entity_poly.type
_entity_poly.pdbx_seq_one_letter_code
_entity_poly.pdbx_strand_id
1 'polypeptide(L)'
;MDAVLIVDDGSGEQWRYAVTPLKKGVPTFCDKPLAMTAKDAKGIATLARQTGTAFLSASSLRFVPDILALAKEAPQLGDIHLATATCGNELVYYGIHALSMAYAVLGRGAVSCVNVGQPGRNLVRVRFQNGCDLMLIVGERQWMRAGYQINLYGSKGWRSLTPVLNDLYWYLLDRFFDLVRTGRESVPIEEEVEVIAVLEAGKRSLTEKREVTLAEVLA
;
A
#
# COMPACT_ATOMS: atom_id res chain seq x y z
N MET A 1 -20.57 -6.45 20.14
CA MET A 1 -19.43 -5.64 19.67
C MET A 1 -19.49 -5.74 18.16
N ASP A 2 -19.88 -4.65 17.50
CA ASP A 2 -20.33 -4.69 16.09
C ASP A 2 -19.18 -4.55 15.08
N ALA A 3 -18.07 -3.94 15.52
CA ALA A 3 -16.83 -3.83 14.75
C ALA A 3 -15.64 -3.64 15.70
N VAL A 4 -14.43 -3.90 15.21
CA VAL A 4 -13.15 -3.65 15.91
C VAL A 4 -12.25 -2.77 15.05
N LEU A 5 -11.64 -1.75 15.65
CA LEU A 5 -10.57 -0.95 15.04
C LEU A 5 -9.28 -1.21 15.81
N ILE A 6 -8.27 -1.73 15.12
CA ILE A 6 -6.92 -1.91 15.64
C ILE A 6 -6.07 -0.78 15.06
N VAL A 7 -5.71 0.16 15.90
CA VAL A 7 -4.83 1.29 15.54
C VAL A 7 -3.37 0.88 15.68
N ASP A 8 -2.50 1.56 14.94
CA ASP A 8 -1.06 1.37 15.04
C ASP A 8 -0.56 1.60 16.49
N ASP A 9 0.17 0.62 17.02
CA ASP A 9 0.78 0.64 18.35
C ASP A 9 2.30 0.84 18.33
N GLY A 10 2.89 1.01 17.14
CA GLY A 10 4.33 1.19 16.95
C GLY A 10 5.14 -0.12 16.96
N SER A 11 4.51 -1.27 17.16
CA SER A 11 5.21 -2.56 17.27
C SER A 11 5.47 -3.25 15.93
N GLY A 12 4.63 -2.96 14.92
CA GLY A 12 4.58 -3.72 13.67
C GLY A 12 3.91 -5.11 13.79
N GLU A 13 3.38 -5.43 14.97
CA GLU A 13 2.75 -6.72 15.30
C GLU A 13 1.24 -6.58 15.59
N GLN A 14 0.65 -5.42 15.30
CA GLN A 14 -0.76 -5.12 15.60
C GLN A 14 -1.73 -6.07 14.87
N TRP A 15 -1.32 -6.70 13.77
CA TRP A 15 -2.08 -7.75 13.10
C TRP A 15 -2.45 -8.93 14.01
N ARG A 16 -1.66 -9.22 15.05
CA ARG A 16 -1.96 -10.29 16.00
C ARG A 16 -3.28 -10.05 16.71
N TYR A 17 -3.62 -8.79 16.97
CA TYR A 17 -4.89 -8.43 17.59
C TYR A 17 -6.09 -8.71 16.69
N ALA A 18 -5.90 -8.78 15.35
CA ALA A 18 -6.96 -9.08 14.40
C ALA A 18 -7.40 -10.56 14.43
N VAL A 19 -6.57 -11.47 14.93
CA VAL A 19 -6.88 -12.92 14.95
C VAL A 19 -8.18 -13.23 15.70
N THR A 20 -8.35 -12.62 16.88
CA THR A 20 -9.52 -12.88 17.74
C THR A 20 -10.84 -12.41 17.13
N PRO A 21 -10.99 -11.13 16.68
CA PRO A 21 -12.25 -10.68 16.09
C PRO A 21 -12.55 -11.35 14.75
N LEU A 22 -11.54 -11.64 13.91
CA LEU A 22 -11.74 -12.40 12.67
C LEU A 22 -12.32 -13.80 12.94
N LYS A 23 -11.79 -14.53 13.92
CA LYS A 23 -12.35 -15.85 14.31
C LYS A 23 -13.76 -15.77 14.88
N LYS A 24 -14.16 -14.61 15.39
CA LYS A 24 -15.51 -14.37 15.94
C LYS A 24 -16.49 -13.83 14.91
N GLY A 25 -16.08 -13.63 13.66
CA GLY A 25 -16.94 -13.04 12.63
C GLY A 25 -17.20 -11.54 12.81
N VAL A 26 -16.36 -10.84 13.58
CA VAL A 26 -16.53 -9.41 13.86
C VAL A 26 -15.76 -8.59 12.81
N PRO A 27 -16.45 -7.73 12.03
CA PRO A 27 -15.79 -6.84 11.07
C PRO A 27 -14.63 -6.08 11.70
N THR A 28 -13.46 -6.14 11.07
CA THR A 28 -12.22 -5.63 11.68
C THR A 28 -11.49 -4.69 10.73
N PHE A 29 -11.05 -3.55 11.25
CA PHE A 29 -10.03 -2.71 10.64
C PHE A 29 -8.70 -2.93 11.37
N CYS A 30 -7.61 -3.07 10.61
CA CYS A 30 -6.26 -3.10 11.15
C CYS A 30 -5.40 -2.05 10.43
N ASP A 31 -4.83 -1.13 11.20
CA ASP A 31 -4.00 -0.07 10.65
C ASP A 31 -2.73 -0.63 9.99
N LYS A 32 -2.20 0.15 9.06
CA LYS A 32 -1.03 -0.17 8.26
C LYS A 32 0.28 0.09 9.03
N PRO A 33 1.40 -0.55 8.63
CA PRO A 33 1.45 -1.70 7.72
C PRO A 33 0.74 -2.89 8.34
N LEU A 34 -0.06 -3.64 7.56
CA LEU A 34 -0.79 -4.80 8.09
C LEU A 34 0.16 -5.70 8.88
N ALA A 35 1.29 -6.07 8.28
CA ALA A 35 2.38 -6.73 8.98
C ALA A 35 3.72 -6.27 8.41
N MET A 36 4.81 -6.55 9.13
CA MET A 36 6.16 -6.22 8.67
C MET A 36 6.74 -7.23 7.66
N THR A 37 6.02 -8.32 7.40
CA THR A 37 6.37 -9.32 6.38
C THR A 37 5.16 -9.69 5.52
N ALA A 38 5.42 -10.01 4.25
CA ALA A 38 4.42 -10.46 3.30
C ALA A 38 3.78 -11.79 3.74
N LYS A 39 4.55 -12.66 4.38
CA LYS A 39 4.09 -13.94 4.93
C LYS A 39 3.02 -13.73 6.02
N ASP A 40 3.28 -12.85 6.98
CA ASP A 40 2.33 -12.59 8.07
C ASP A 40 1.08 -11.86 7.57
N ALA A 41 1.26 -10.89 6.66
CA ALA A 41 0.16 -10.20 5.99
C ALA A 41 -0.74 -11.20 5.24
N LYS A 42 -0.14 -12.12 4.47
CA LYS A 42 -0.83 -13.21 3.76
C LYS A 42 -1.54 -14.16 4.72
N GLY A 43 -0.92 -14.47 5.86
CA GLY A 43 -1.53 -15.30 6.90
C GLY A 43 -2.83 -14.71 7.43
N ILE A 44 -2.84 -13.41 7.74
CA ILE A 44 -4.04 -12.72 8.23
C ILE A 44 -5.08 -12.50 7.13
N ALA A 45 -4.67 -12.17 5.92
CA ALA A 45 -5.58 -12.14 4.77
C ALA A 45 -6.28 -13.50 4.57
N THR A 46 -5.52 -14.59 4.64
CA THR A 46 -6.05 -15.96 4.53
C THR A 46 -7.06 -16.25 5.65
N LEU A 47 -6.75 -15.87 6.90
CA LEU A 47 -7.67 -16.04 8.02
C LEU A 47 -8.98 -15.26 7.82
N ALA A 48 -8.91 -14.02 7.33
CA ALA A 48 -10.10 -13.23 7.02
C ALA A 48 -10.98 -13.94 5.97
N ARG A 49 -10.39 -14.49 4.91
CA ARG A 49 -11.11 -15.26 3.88
C ARG A 49 -11.71 -16.56 4.42
N GLN A 50 -10.96 -17.32 5.21
CA GLN A 50 -11.43 -18.58 5.80
C GLN A 50 -12.62 -18.39 6.75
N THR A 51 -12.62 -17.28 7.50
CA THR A 51 -13.71 -16.95 8.42
C THR A 51 -14.89 -16.25 7.73
N GLY A 52 -14.72 -15.80 6.49
CA GLY A 52 -15.71 -14.97 5.78
C GLY A 52 -15.90 -13.59 6.41
N THR A 53 -14.98 -13.17 7.29
CA THR A 53 -15.13 -11.93 8.05
C THR A 53 -14.67 -10.73 7.23
N ALA A 54 -15.50 -9.68 7.23
CA ALA A 54 -15.15 -8.40 6.63
C ALA A 54 -13.88 -7.82 7.27
N PHE A 55 -12.88 -7.51 6.44
CA PHE A 55 -11.58 -7.07 6.90
C PHE A 55 -11.02 -5.95 6.01
N LEU A 56 -10.52 -4.89 6.64
CA LEU A 56 -9.86 -3.79 5.94
C LEU A 56 -8.52 -3.49 6.60
N SER A 57 -7.48 -3.37 5.77
CA SER A 57 -6.22 -2.75 6.12
C SER A 57 -5.74 -1.95 4.92
N ALA A 58 -5.38 -0.69 5.13
CA ALA A 58 -4.97 0.22 4.07
C ALA A 58 -4.39 1.51 4.65
N SER A 59 -3.49 2.14 3.89
CA SER A 59 -3.17 3.56 4.07
C SER A 59 -4.35 4.45 3.68
N SER A 60 -4.69 5.40 4.54
CA SER A 60 -5.67 6.47 4.25
C SER A 60 -5.41 7.26 2.97
N LEU A 61 -4.14 7.44 2.57
CA LEU A 61 -3.79 8.24 1.40
C LEU A 61 -4.35 7.69 0.09
N ARG A 62 -4.76 6.41 0.05
CA ARG A 62 -5.38 5.86 -1.16
C ARG A 62 -6.81 6.35 -1.39
N PHE A 63 -7.46 6.85 -0.34
CA PHE A 63 -8.88 7.25 -0.35
C PHE A 63 -9.07 8.76 -0.40
N VAL A 64 -8.00 9.54 -0.38
CA VAL A 64 -8.11 11.00 -0.46
C VAL A 64 -8.68 11.41 -1.84
N PRO A 65 -9.56 12.43 -1.90
CA PRO A 65 -10.27 12.79 -3.13
C PRO A 65 -9.35 13.03 -4.33
N ASP A 66 -8.20 13.66 -4.13
CA ASP A 66 -7.25 13.96 -5.21
C ASP A 66 -6.71 12.68 -5.86
N ILE A 67 -6.42 11.65 -5.07
CA ILE A 67 -5.94 10.35 -5.56
C ILE A 67 -7.08 9.60 -6.28
N LEU A 68 -8.30 9.64 -5.73
CA LEU A 68 -9.47 9.04 -6.38
C LEU A 68 -9.83 9.75 -7.70
N ALA A 69 -9.64 11.07 -7.77
CA ALA A 69 -9.80 11.83 -9.01
C ALA A 69 -8.72 11.46 -10.03
N LEU A 70 -7.46 11.40 -9.60
CA LEU A 70 -6.35 10.97 -10.46
C LEU A 70 -6.57 9.56 -11.03
N ALA A 71 -7.08 8.63 -10.22
CA ALA A 71 -7.42 7.27 -10.69
C ALA A 71 -8.48 7.28 -11.81
N LYS A 72 -9.47 8.18 -11.74
CA LYS A 72 -10.49 8.35 -12.80
C LYS A 72 -9.92 9.00 -14.06
N GLU A 73 -8.91 9.85 -13.92
CA GLU A 73 -8.23 10.52 -15.03
C GLU A 73 -7.20 9.65 -15.73
N ALA A 74 -6.58 8.71 -15.01
CA ALA A 74 -5.48 7.87 -15.50
C ALA A 74 -5.72 7.22 -16.87
N PRO A 75 -6.92 6.66 -17.19
CA PRO A 75 -7.18 6.09 -18.52
C PRO A 75 -7.05 7.10 -19.67
N GLN A 76 -7.26 8.39 -19.41
CA GLN A 76 -7.16 9.46 -20.42
C GLN A 76 -5.71 9.78 -20.78
N LEU A 77 -4.75 9.38 -19.94
CA LEU A 77 -3.32 9.58 -20.17
C LEU A 77 -2.74 8.54 -21.15
N GLY A 78 -3.54 7.57 -21.60
CA GLY A 78 -3.06 6.42 -22.38
C GLY A 78 -2.38 5.37 -21.49
N ASP A 79 -1.56 4.53 -22.10
CA ASP A 79 -0.84 3.48 -21.38
C ASP A 79 0.24 4.12 -20.50
N ILE A 80 0.13 3.92 -19.18
CA ILE A 80 1.12 4.40 -18.22
C ILE A 80 2.27 3.41 -18.19
N HIS A 81 3.42 3.81 -18.74
CA HIS A 81 4.63 2.98 -18.75
C HIS A 81 5.56 3.31 -17.58
N LEU A 82 5.53 4.55 -17.10
CA LEU A 82 6.37 5.03 -16.02
C LEU A 82 5.53 5.81 -15.01
N ALA A 83 5.85 5.66 -13.72
CA ALA A 83 5.26 6.43 -12.65
C ALA A 83 6.30 6.69 -11.54
N THR A 84 6.04 7.68 -10.70
CA THR A 84 6.79 7.87 -9.45
C THR A 84 5.84 8.07 -8.29
N ALA A 85 6.18 7.52 -7.13
CA ALA A 85 5.53 7.86 -5.86
C ALA A 85 6.60 8.17 -4.83
N THR A 86 6.34 9.18 -3.99
CA THR A 86 7.39 9.74 -3.13
C THR A 86 6.86 10.11 -1.75
N CYS A 87 7.63 9.79 -0.71
CA CYS A 87 7.42 10.28 0.64
C CYS A 87 8.72 10.31 1.46
N GLY A 88 8.68 10.95 2.63
CA GLY A 88 9.74 10.85 3.63
C GLY A 88 9.56 9.67 4.59
N ASN A 89 10.56 9.49 5.47
CA ASN A 89 10.69 8.47 6.52
C ASN A 89 11.11 7.06 6.04
N GLU A 90 10.87 6.04 6.85
CA GLU A 90 11.35 4.66 6.65
C GLU A 90 10.55 3.94 5.54
N LEU A 91 11.24 3.06 4.79
CA LEU A 91 10.70 2.41 3.59
C LEU A 91 9.42 1.63 3.85
N VAL A 92 9.41 0.72 4.82
CA VAL A 92 8.24 -0.14 5.04
C VAL A 92 7.14 0.63 5.75
N TYR A 93 7.47 1.29 6.86
CA TYR A 93 6.48 1.88 7.76
C TYR A 93 5.77 3.11 7.17
N TYR A 94 6.49 3.90 6.36
CA TYR A 94 5.96 5.13 5.76
C TYR A 94 5.89 5.06 4.23
N GLY A 95 6.82 4.36 3.57
CA GLY A 95 6.77 4.15 2.12
C GLY A 95 5.48 3.47 1.66
N ILE A 96 4.82 2.70 2.53
CA ILE A 96 3.48 2.17 2.30
C ILE A 96 2.44 3.22 1.93
N HIS A 97 2.55 4.44 2.45
CA HIS A 97 1.62 5.52 2.14
C HIS A 97 1.77 5.99 0.69
N ALA A 98 3.00 6.22 0.24
CA ALA A 98 3.29 6.56 -1.15
C ALA A 98 2.92 5.44 -2.11
N LEU A 99 3.27 4.20 -1.74
CA LEU A 99 2.93 3.03 -2.54
C LEU A 99 1.42 2.81 -2.65
N SER A 100 0.67 3.00 -1.56
CA SER A 100 -0.79 2.89 -1.57
C SER A 100 -1.47 3.92 -2.46
N MET A 101 -0.93 5.15 -2.56
CA MET A 101 -1.42 6.12 -3.55
C MET A 101 -1.22 5.61 -4.98
N ALA A 102 -0.05 5.03 -5.26
CA ALA A 102 0.23 4.46 -6.57
C ALA A 102 -0.70 3.29 -6.89
N TYR A 103 -0.93 2.38 -5.93
CA TYR A 103 -1.85 1.26 -6.08
C TYR A 103 -3.31 1.69 -6.30
N ALA A 104 -3.75 2.79 -5.68
CA ALA A 104 -5.08 3.36 -5.92
C ALA A 104 -5.31 3.75 -7.39
N VAL A 105 -4.24 4.09 -8.10
CA VAL A 105 -4.27 4.62 -9.47
C VAL A 105 -3.90 3.55 -10.50
N LEU A 106 -2.83 2.79 -10.24
CA LEU A 106 -2.27 1.79 -11.15
C LEU A 106 -2.91 0.41 -10.98
N GLY A 107 -3.53 0.15 -9.82
CA GLY A 107 -4.02 -1.16 -9.44
C GLY A 107 -2.89 -2.11 -9.00
N ARG A 108 -3.27 -3.38 -8.81
CA ARG A 108 -2.37 -4.48 -8.44
C ARG A 108 -1.58 -5.02 -9.64
N GLY A 109 -0.69 -5.95 -9.36
CA GLY A 109 0.05 -6.72 -10.36
C GLY A 109 1.55 -6.44 -10.34
N ALA A 110 2.10 -5.99 -9.22
CA ALA A 110 3.55 -5.93 -9.06
C ALA A 110 4.15 -7.35 -9.15
N VAL A 111 5.34 -7.45 -9.73
CA VAL A 111 6.02 -8.74 -9.96
C VAL A 111 7.42 -8.78 -9.36
N SER A 112 8.14 -7.65 -9.34
CA SER A 112 9.51 -7.60 -8.81
C SER A 112 9.98 -6.21 -8.44
N CYS A 113 10.96 -6.15 -7.55
CA CYS A 113 11.58 -4.92 -7.08
C CYS A 113 13.09 -4.93 -7.29
N VAL A 114 13.65 -3.79 -7.68
CA VAL A 114 15.09 -3.49 -7.61
C VAL A 114 15.26 -2.19 -6.82
N ASN A 115 16.02 -2.22 -5.72
CA ASN A 115 16.37 -1.03 -4.96
C ASN A 115 17.82 -0.62 -5.26
N VAL A 116 17.96 0.47 -6.00
CA VAL A 116 19.28 1.06 -6.37
C VAL A 116 19.68 2.20 -5.44
N GLY A 117 18.93 2.41 -4.36
CA GLY A 117 19.20 3.43 -3.38
C GLY A 117 20.37 3.10 -2.45
N GLN A 118 20.37 3.75 -1.30
CA GLN A 118 21.31 3.52 -0.20
C GLN A 118 20.54 3.35 1.11
N PRO A 119 21.18 2.87 2.20
CA PRO A 119 20.57 2.86 3.52
C PRO A 119 19.96 4.23 3.87
N GLY A 120 18.68 4.22 4.21
CA GLY A 120 17.86 5.40 4.51
C GLY A 120 17.51 6.31 3.32
N ARG A 121 17.85 5.95 2.09
CA ARG A 121 17.61 6.72 0.85
C ARG A 121 17.24 5.78 -0.29
N ASN A 122 16.02 5.27 -0.27
CA ASN A 122 15.56 4.20 -1.14
C ASN A 122 15.08 4.74 -2.48
N LEU A 123 15.51 4.06 -3.55
CA LEU A 123 15.05 4.27 -4.93
C LEU A 123 14.63 2.89 -5.46
N VAL A 124 13.36 2.55 -5.25
CA VAL A 124 12.82 1.21 -5.53
C VAL A 124 12.07 1.22 -6.86
N ARG A 125 12.59 0.54 -7.87
CA ARG A 125 11.85 0.24 -9.10
C ARG A 125 10.94 -0.96 -8.86
N VAL A 126 9.63 -0.73 -8.87
CA VAL A 126 8.58 -1.75 -8.81
C VAL A 126 8.09 -2.02 -10.23
N ARG A 127 8.29 -3.25 -10.73
CA ARG A 127 7.79 -3.69 -12.03
C ARG A 127 6.39 -4.27 -11.87
N PHE A 128 5.46 -3.85 -12.72
CA PHE A 128 4.13 -4.44 -12.85
C PHE A 128 4.06 -5.40 -14.04
N GLN A 129 3.11 -6.35 -13.98
CA GLN A 129 2.91 -7.36 -15.01
C GLN A 129 2.53 -6.76 -16.38
N ASN A 130 1.86 -5.61 -16.39
CA ASN A 130 1.53 -4.87 -17.60
C ASN A 130 2.72 -4.10 -18.21
N GLY A 131 3.93 -4.23 -17.63
CA GLY A 131 5.15 -3.57 -18.09
C GLY A 131 5.38 -2.17 -17.52
N CYS A 132 4.45 -1.62 -16.72
CA CYS A 132 4.66 -0.35 -16.04
C CYS A 132 5.78 -0.47 -14.98
N ASP A 133 6.67 0.52 -14.94
CA ASP A 133 7.66 0.69 -13.87
C ASP A 133 7.28 1.88 -12.99
N LEU A 134 7.08 1.61 -11.69
CA LEU A 134 6.93 2.64 -10.66
C LEU A 134 8.28 2.84 -9.96
N MET A 135 8.77 4.08 -9.91
CA MET A 135 9.87 4.45 -9.03
C MET A 135 9.32 4.96 -7.69
N LEU A 136 9.45 4.15 -6.65
CA LEU A 136 9.14 4.52 -5.28
C LEU A 136 10.38 5.15 -4.63
N ILE A 137 10.27 6.43 -4.28
CA ILE A 137 11.35 7.24 -3.68
C ILE A 137 11.02 7.50 -2.22
N VAL A 138 11.82 6.92 -1.31
CA VAL A 138 11.57 7.03 0.14
C VAL A 138 12.86 7.30 0.89
N GLY A 139 12.92 8.45 1.56
CA GLY A 139 14.11 8.88 2.30
C GLY A 139 13.83 9.16 3.77
N GLU A 140 14.68 8.65 4.65
CA GLU A 140 14.63 8.94 6.08
C GLU A 140 14.80 10.44 6.36
N ARG A 141 14.28 10.88 7.51
CA ARG A 141 14.19 12.28 7.92
C ARG A 141 15.48 13.08 7.67
N GLN A 142 16.64 12.49 7.95
CA GLN A 142 17.95 13.14 7.84
C GLN A 142 18.39 13.41 6.39
N TRP A 143 17.84 12.67 5.43
CA TRP A 143 18.16 12.78 4.01
C TRP A 143 17.07 13.47 3.21
N MET A 144 15.83 13.37 3.67
CA MET A 144 14.67 13.85 2.92
C MET A 144 13.61 14.35 3.90
N ARG A 145 13.30 15.64 3.80
CA ARG A 145 12.09 16.24 4.37
C ARG A 145 11.07 16.30 3.23
N ALA A 146 10.24 15.28 3.08
CA ALA A 146 9.30 15.22 1.95
C ALA A 146 7.84 15.08 2.38
N GLY A 147 6.98 15.67 1.55
CA GLY A 147 5.55 15.41 1.50
C GLY A 147 5.23 14.29 0.50
N TYR A 148 3.94 14.00 0.36
CA TYR A 148 3.44 12.94 -0.51
C TYR A 148 3.26 13.44 -1.94
N GLN A 149 3.81 12.73 -2.92
CA GLN A 149 3.74 13.10 -4.33
C GLN A 149 3.54 11.87 -5.21
N ILE A 150 2.83 12.04 -6.33
CA ILE A 150 2.66 11.03 -7.37
C ILE A 150 2.74 11.67 -8.75
N ASN A 151 3.43 11.01 -9.68
CA ASN A 151 3.52 11.41 -11.08
C ASN A 151 3.22 10.21 -11.99
N LEU A 152 2.46 10.44 -13.06
CA LEU A 152 2.10 9.43 -14.06
C LEU A 152 2.56 9.90 -15.44
N TYR A 153 3.19 9.02 -16.20
CA TYR A 153 3.68 9.30 -17.55
C TYR A 153 3.06 8.29 -18.52
N GLY A 154 1.96 8.72 -19.15
CA GLY A 154 1.22 7.92 -20.13
C GLY A 154 1.57 8.26 -21.57
N SER A 155 1.21 7.37 -22.50
CA SER A 155 1.48 7.53 -23.93
C SER A 155 0.74 8.71 -24.61
N LYS A 156 -0.30 9.26 -23.97
CA LYS A 156 -1.11 10.39 -24.47
C LYS A 156 -1.04 11.64 -23.59
N GLY A 157 -0.38 11.56 -22.43
CA GLY A 157 -0.29 12.67 -21.50
C GLY A 157 0.35 12.28 -20.17
N TRP A 158 0.50 13.25 -19.29
CA TRP A 158 1.11 13.05 -17.98
C TRP A 158 0.39 13.88 -16.91
N ARG A 159 0.62 13.51 -15.65
CA ARG A 159 0.09 14.20 -14.47
C ARG A 159 1.12 14.22 -13.35
N SER A 160 1.10 15.30 -12.58
CA SER A 160 1.83 15.45 -11.32
C SER A 160 0.85 15.91 -10.26
N LEU A 161 0.89 15.31 -9.08
CA LEU A 161 -0.03 15.60 -7.99
C LEU A 161 0.69 15.55 -6.64
N THR A 162 0.39 16.57 -5.82
CA THR A 162 0.63 16.58 -4.37
C THR A 162 -0.74 16.65 -3.72
N PRO A 163 -1.23 15.56 -3.08
CA PRO A 163 -2.59 15.52 -2.58
C PRO A 163 -2.76 16.38 -1.32
N VAL A 164 -3.95 16.93 -1.14
CA VAL A 164 -4.40 17.56 0.10
C VAL A 164 -4.82 16.49 1.11
N LEU A 165 -4.28 16.56 2.33
CA LEU A 165 -4.39 15.47 3.32
C LEU A 165 -5.23 15.80 4.55
N ASN A 166 -5.90 16.95 4.59
CA ASN A 166 -6.56 17.47 5.80
C ASN A 166 -7.48 16.44 6.50
N ASP A 167 -8.27 15.69 5.72
CA ASP A 167 -9.29 14.75 6.23
C ASP A 167 -8.95 13.29 5.93
N LEU A 168 -7.68 12.95 5.78
CA LEU A 168 -7.24 11.63 5.31
C LEU A 168 -7.84 10.45 6.10
N TYR A 169 -7.98 10.56 7.42
CA TYR A 169 -8.56 9.51 8.25
C TYR A 169 -10.09 9.42 8.14
N TRP A 170 -10.77 10.53 7.86
CA TRP A 170 -12.22 10.51 7.62
C TRP A 170 -12.53 9.62 6.40
N TYR A 171 -11.80 9.81 5.30
CA TYR A 171 -12.01 9.01 4.09
C TYR A 171 -11.73 7.51 4.32
N LEU A 172 -10.70 7.18 5.11
CA LEU A 172 -10.40 5.80 5.48
C LEU A 172 -11.52 5.17 6.33
N LEU A 173 -11.96 5.86 7.38
CA LEU A 173 -13.01 5.37 8.27
C LEU A 173 -14.35 5.25 7.54
N ASP A 174 -14.65 6.16 6.61
CA ASP A 174 -15.83 6.07 5.76
C ASP A 174 -15.85 4.78 4.91
N ARG A 175 -14.68 4.36 4.37
CA ARG A 175 -14.57 3.05 3.68
C ARG A 175 -14.81 1.87 4.63
N PHE A 176 -14.27 1.94 5.84
CA PHE A 176 -14.50 0.88 6.83
C PHE A 176 -15.98 0.81 7.22
N PHE A 177 -16.65 1.94 7.42
CA PHE A 177 -18.08 1.95 7.74
C PHE A 177 -18.96 1.49 6.57
N ASP A 178 -18.61 1.79 5.32
CA ASP A 178 -19.30 1.22 4.15
C ASP A 178 -19.14 -0.31 4.11
N LEU A 179 -17.94 -0.82 4.40
CA LEU A 179 -17.69 -2.26 4.51
C LEU A 179 -18.57 -2.90 5.60
N VAL A 180 -18.63 -2.31 6.81
CA VAL A 180 -19.45 -2.83 7.92
C VAL A 180 -20.94 -2.81 7.58
N ARG A 181 -21.43 -1.76 6.91
CA ARG A 181 -22.86 -1.57 6.60
C ARG A 181 -23.32 -2.41 5.41
N THR A 182 -22.47 -2.57 4.41
CA THR A 182 -22.87 -3.11 3.10
C THR A 182 -22.19 -4.43 2.74
N GLY A 183 -21.15 -4.81 3.48
CA GLY A 183 -20.28 -5.94 3.12
C GLY A 183 -19.40 -5.68 1.90
N ARG A 184 -19.41 -4.48 1.32
CA ARG A 184 -18.62 -4.17 0.12
C ARG A 184 -17.18 -3.85 0.50
N GLU A 185 -16.26 -4.60 -0.07
CA GLU A 185 -14.84 -4.31 0.02
C GLU A 185 -14.48 -3.16 -0.93
N SER A 186 -14.02 -2.05 -0.38
CA SER A 186 -13.47 -0.96 -1.19
C SER A 186 -12.20 -1.38 -1.92
N VAL A 187 -11.44 -2.27 -1.29
CA VAL A 187 -10.18 -2.83 -1.78
C VAL A 187 -10.06 -4.24 -1.19
N PRO A 188 -9.74 -5.25 -2.00
CA PRO A 188 -9.47 -6.59 -1.48
C PRO A 188 -8.20 -6.58 -0.62
N ILE A 189 -8.20 -7.31 0.50
CA ILE A 189 -7.05 -7.39 1.40
C ILE A 189 -5.79 -7.94 0.72
N GLU A 190 -5.97 -8.75 -0.32
CA GLU A 190 -4.89 -9.28 -1.16
C GLU A 190 -4.03 -8.18 -1.78
N GLU A 191 -4.60 -7.00 -2.01
CA GLU A 191 -3.83 -5.86 -2.52
C GLU A 191 -2.91 -5.26 -1.45
N GLU A 192 -3.37 -5.19 -0.20
CA GLU A 192 -2.51 -4.77 0.92
C GLU A 192 -1.37 -5.78 1.15
N VAL A 193 -1.65 -7.08 0.98
CA VAL A 193 -0.61 -8.13 1.01
C VAL A 193 0.44 -7.90 -0.10
N GLU A 194 0.00 -7.55 -1.31
CA GLU A 194 0.91 -7.23 -2.42
C GLU A 194 1.75 -5.97 -2.12
N VAL A 195 1.13 -4.92 -1.54
CA VAL A 195 1.82 -3.70 -1.10
C VAL A 195 2.92 -4.02 -0.07
N ILE A 196 2.63 -4.85 0.95
CA ILE A 196 3.64 -5.30 1.91
C ILE A 196 4.75 -6.10 1.21
N ALA A 197 4.40 -6.98 0.28
CA ALA A 197 5.37 -7.76 -0.50
C ALA A 197 6.31 -6.88 -1.33
N VAL A 198 5.81 -5.81 -1.95
CA VAL A 198 6.65 -4.83 -2.66
C VAL A 198 7.65 -4.16 -1.71
N LEU A 199 7.20 -3.72 -0.53
CA LEU A 199 8.07 -3.04 0.44
C LEU A 199 9.14 -3.98 0.99
N GLU A 200 8.76 -5.22 1.30
CA GLU A 200 9.71 -6.26 1.73
C GLU A 200 10.71 -6.58 0.62
N ALA A 201 10.25 -6.79 -0.63
CA ALA A 201 11.12 -7.05 -1.77
C ALA A 201 12.07 -5.89 -2.04
N GLY A 202 11.60 -4.64 -1.93
CA GLY A 202 12.43 -3.44 -2.05
C GLY A 202 13.49 -3.33 -0.96
N LYS A 203 13.15 -3.69 0.28
CA LYS A 203 14.10 -3.75 1.40
C LYS A 203 15.14 -4.86 1.21
N ARG A 204 14.70 -6.06 0.81
CA ARG A 204 15.59 -7.20 0.53
C ARG A 204 16.52 -6.93 -0.64
N SER A 205 16.02 -6.35 -1.72
CA SER A 205 16.80 -6.01 -2.91
C SER A 205 17.98 -5.09 -2.59
N LEU A 206 17.82 -4.13 -1.67
CA LEU A 206 18.91 -3.25 -1.24
C LEU A 206 20.08 -4.04 -0.61
N THR A 207 19.74 -4.99 0.26
CA THR A 207 20.72 -5.83 0.97
C THR A 207 21.36 -6.85 0.03
N GLU A 208 20.55 -7.50 -0.80
CA GLU A 208 20.98 -8.59 -1.68
C GLU A 208 21.59 -8.11 -3.01
N LYS A 209 21.44 -6.82 -3.35
CA LYS A 209 21.95 -6.17 -4.58
C LYS A 209 21.51 -6.86 -5.87
N ARG A 210 20.27 -7.34 -5.89
CA ARG A 210 19.65 -8.01 -7.05
C ARG A 210 18.16 -7.71 -7.11
N GLU A 211 17.55 -8.07 -8.23
CA GLU A 211 16.10 -8.11 -8.34
C GLU A 211 15.52 -9.18 -7.41
N VAL A 212 14.45 -8.82 -6.69
CA VAL A 212 13.69 -9.71 -5.81
C VAL A 212 12.25 -9.76 -6.31
N THR A 213 11.77 -10.95 -6.63
CA THR A 213 10.40 -11.14 -7.09
C THR A 213 9.42 -11.16 -5.93
N LEU A 214 8.16 -10.79 -6.18
CA LEU A 214 7.11 -10.89 -5.16
C LEU A 214 6.82 -12.34 -4.79
N ALA A 215 6.99 -13.28 -5.75
CA ALA A 215 6.85 -14.71 -5.48
C ALA A 215 7.84 -15.21 -4.41
N GLU A 216 9.07 -14.69 -4.38
CA GLU A 216 10.08 -15.05 -3.38
C GLU A 216 9.75 -14.59 -1.96
N VAL A 217 9.04 -13.47 -1.79
CA VAL A 217 8.64 -12.95 -0.46
C VAL A 217 7.28 -13.51 -0.01
N LEU A 218 6.45 -13.97 -0.95
CA LEU A 218 5.13 -14.55 -0.69
C LEU A 218 5.14 -16.07 -0.50
N ALA A 219 6.28 -16.73 -0.72
CA ALA A 219 6.50 -18.16 -0.51
C ALA A 219 6.44 -18.53 0.98
#